data_AF-A0A7Y7M0L1-F1
#
_entry.id   AF-A0A7Y7M0L1-F1
#
_cell.length_a   1.000
_cell.length_b   1.000
_cell.length_c   1.000
_cell.angle_alpha   90.00
_cell.angle_beta   90.00
_cell.angle_gamma   90.00
#
_symmetry.space_group_name_H-M   'P 1'
#
loop_
_entity.id
_entity.type
_entity.pdbx_description
1 polymer ?
#
loop_
_entity_poly.entity_id
_entity_poly.type
_entity_poly.pdbx_seq_one_letter_code
_entity_poly.pdbx_strand_id
1 'polypeptide(L)' 'MEAAAAVRRRGGLGNGLSGADGTAVIFTIGHPDTYASLMVGFGRPLPGYRNWVYTSLLGALR' A
#
# COMPACT_ATOMS: atom_id res chain seq x y z
N MET A 1 10.38 1.00 -13.21
CA MET A 1 10.56 0.67 -11.76
C MET A 1 11.00 1.92 -11.00
N GLU A 2 10.14 2.93 -10.88
CA GLU A 2 10.53 4.21 -10.27
C GLU A 2 10.06 4.35 -8.82
N ALA A 3 8.82 3.93 -8.52
CA ALA A 3 8.22 4.03 -7.20
C ALA A 3 8.97 3.20 -6.13
N ALA A 4 9.27 1.93 -6.40
CA ALA A 4 10.02 1.09 -5.46
C ALA A 4 11.46 1.58 -5.22
N ALA A 5 12.12 2.12 -6.24
CA ALA A 5 13.46 2.71 -6.09
C ALA A 5 13.41 3.99 -5.24
N ALA A 6 12.38 4.82 -5.41
CA ALA A 6 12.15 6.00 -4.58
C ALA A 6 11.86 5.64 -3.10
N VAL A 7 11.10 4.56 -2.88
CA VAL A 7 10.79 4.02 -1.55
C VAL A 7 12.04 3.42 -0.89
N ARG A 8 12.85 2.66 -1.63
CA ARG A 8 14.12 2.08 -1.15
C ARG A 8 15.16 3.15 -0.78
N ARG A 9 15.28 4.22 -1.58
CA ARG A 9 16.16 5.37 -1.28
C ARG A 9 15.77 6.13 -0.01
N ARG A 10 14.51 6.01 0.45
CA ARG A 10 14.01 6.62 1.68
C ARG A 10 14.05 5.68 2.90
N GLY A 11 14.72 4.54 2.78
CA GLY A 11 14.79 3.51 3.83
C GLY A 11 13.53 2.64 3.95
N GLY A 12 12.59 2.75 3.00
CA GLY A 12 11.24 2.16 3.08
C GLY A 12 11.08 0.78 2.45
N LEU A 13 12.03 -0.13 2.63
CA LEU A 13 11.79 -1.56 2.39
C LEU A 13 12.29 -2.34 3.61
N GLY A 14 11.62 -2.16 4.75
CA GLY A 14 11.89 -3.00 5.90
C GLY A 14 11.50 -4.45 5.65
N ASN A 15 12.02 -5.32 6.51
CA ASN A 15 11.79 -6.77 6.50
C ASN A 15 12.33 -7.54 5.29
N GLY A 16 13.30 -6.99 4.55
CA GLY A 16 13.98 -7.72 3.47
C GLY A 16 13.22 -7.77 2.14
N LEU A 17 12.18 -6.94 1.99
CA LEU A 17 11.41 -6.85 0.74
C LEU A 17 12.29 -6.36 -0.43
N SER A 18 12.13 -7.03 -1.57
CA SER A 18 12.72 -6.56 -2.82
C SER A 18 11.92 -5.37 -3.38
N GLY A 19 12.49 -4.67 -4.36
CA GLY A 19 11.76 -3.60 -5.06
C GLY A 19 10.53 -4.11 -5.82
N ALA A 20 10.55 -5.38 -6.25
CA ALA A 20 9.39 -6.03 -6.87
C ALA A 20 8.28 -6.25 -5.83
N ASP A 21 8.64 -6.72 -4.63
CA ASP A 21 7.67 -6.96 -3.56
C ASP A 21 7.03 -5.65 -3.08
N GLY A 22 7.84 -4.60 -2.91
CA GLY A 22 7.31 -3.27 -2.58
C GLY A 22 6.35 -2.72 -3.66
N THR A 23 6.62 -3.01 -4.93
CA THR A 23 5.71 -2.66 -6.04
C THR A 23 4.42 -3.45 -5.97
N ALA A 24 4.50 -4.76 -5.72
CA ALA A 24 3.33 -5.63 -5.58
C ALA A 24 2.44 -5.21 -4.41
N VAL A 25 3.02 -4.81 -3.27
CA VAL A 25 2.30 -4.27 -2.11
C VAL A 25 1.53 -2.99 -2.48
N ILE A 26 2.21 -2.02 -3.10
CA ILE A 26 1.58 -0.76 -3.51
C ILE A 26 0.43 -1.03 -4.49
N PHE A 27 0.66 -1.89 -5.48
CA PHE A 27 -0.35 -2.27 -6.46
C PHE A 27 -1.57 -2.92 -5.80
N THR A 28 -1.35 -3.89 -4.90
CA THR A 28 -2.42 -4.62 -4.22
C THR A 28 -3.27 -3.71 -3.33
N ILE A 29 -2.63 -2.82 -2.56
CA ILE A 29 -3.33 -1.86 -1.68
C ILE A 29 -4.11 -0.83 -2.51
N GLY A 30 -3.55 -0.36 -3.62
CA GLY A 30 -4.16 0.63 -4.50
C GLY A 30 -5.13 0.06 -5.54
N HIS A 31 -5.31 -1.26 -5.61
CA HIS A 31 -6.08 -1.90 -6.68
C HIS A 31 -7.55 -1.44 -6.66
N PRO A 32 -8.18 -1.19 -7.82
CA PRO A 32 -9.59 -0.81 -7.89
C PRO A 32 -10.53 -1.77 -7.17
N ASP A 33 -10.27 -3.08 -7.23
CA ASP A 33 -11.08 -4.08 -6.54
C ASP A 33 -10.91 -4.02 -5.01
N THR A 34 -9.73 -3.67 -4.52
CA THR A 34 -9.48 -3.43 -3.09
C THR A 34 -10.27 -2.21 -2.62
N TYR A 35 -10.25 -1.13 -3.41
CA TYR A 35 -11.07 0.06 -3.16
C TYR A 35 -12.57 -0.28 -3.15
N ALA A 36 -13.06 -0.99 -4.17
CA ALA A 36 -14.46 -1.37 -4.29
C ALA A 36 -14.90 -2.26 -3.12
N SER A 37 -14.08 -3.25 -2.74
CA SER A 37 -14.37 -4.14 -1.61
C SER A 37 -14.49 -3.38 -0.29
N LEU A 38 -13.55 -2.47 -0.02
CA LEU A 38 -13.53 -1.71 1.24
C LEU A 38 -14.61 -0.62 1.31
N MET A 39 -14.79 0.14 0.25
CA MET A 39 -15.73 1.27 0.24
C MET A 39 -17.16 0.84 -0.02
N VAL A 40 -17.37 -0.10 -0.96
CA VAL A 40 -18.71 -0.53 -1.39
C VAL A 40 -19.13 -1.80 -0.66
N GLY A 41 -18.27 -2.83 -0.65
CA GLY A 41 -18.60 -4.12 -0.04
C GLY A 41 -18.75 -4.06 1.49
N PHE A 42 -17.84 -3.36 2.17
CA PHE A 42 -17.84 -3.23 3.63
C PHE A 42 -18.38 -1.88 4.13
N GLY A 43 -18.82 -1.00 3.24
CA GLY A 43 -19.40 0.29 3.60
C GLY A 43 -18.48 1.21 4.40
N ARG A 44 -17.16 1.08 4.25
CA ARG A 44 -16.20 1.84 5.05
C ARG A 44 -16.24 3.32 4.64
N PRO A 45 -16.26 4.28 5.59
CA PRO A 45 -16.24 5.70 5.25
C PRO A 45 -14.87 6.12 4.67
N LEU A 46 -14.89 7.11 3.78
CA LEU A 46 -13.69 7.57 3.04
C LEU A 46 -12.49 7.92 3.95
N PRO A 47 -12.65 8.62 5.09
CA PRO A 47 -11.55 8.85 6.03
C PRO A 47 -10.95 7.54 6.55
N GLY A 48 -11.77 6.52 6.81
CA GLY A 48 -11.34 5.21 7.27
C GLY A 48 -10.59 4.42 6.20
N TYR A 49 -10.94 4.58 4.93
CA TYR A 49 -10.18 4.03 3.81
C TYR A 49 -8.80 4.70 3.67
N ARG A 50 -8.75 6.04 3.71
CA ARG A 50 -7.48 6.79 3.65
C ARG A 50 -6.53 6.40 4.78
N ASN A 51 -7.05 6.28 6.01
CA ASN A 51 -6.26 5.84 7.15
C ASN A 51 -5.76 4.41 6.96
N TRP A 52 -6.60 3.50 6.48
CA TRP A 52 -6.21 2.12 6.20
C TRP A 52 -5.10 2.02 5.13
N VAL A 53 -5.19 2.77 4.04
CA VAL A 53 -4.11 2.82 3.02
C VAL A 53 -2.80 3.27 3.66
N TYR A 54 -2.84 4.37 4.43
CA TYR A 54 -1.65 4.91 5.08
C TYR A 54 -1.01 3.91 6.04
N THR A 55 -1.78 3.33 6.97
CA THR A 55 -1.23 2.40 7.96
C THR A 55 -0.77 1.09 7.35
N SER A 56 -1.46 0.60 6.31
CA SER A 56 -1.06 -0.64 5.60
C SER A 56 0.24 -0.46 4.84
N LEU A 57 0.40 0.64 4.10
CA LEU A 57 1.66 0.96 3.42
C LEU A 57 2.80 1.18 4.43
N LEU A 58 2.50 1.85 5.54
CA LEU A 58 3.50 2.09 6.58
C LEU A 58 3.98 0.77 7.20
N GLY A 59 3.06 -0.15 7.52
CA GLY A 59 3.42 -1.43 8.13
C GLY A 59 4.08 -2.41 7.15
N ALA A 60 3.72 -2.37 5.88
CA ALA A 60 4.27 -3.27 4.87
C ALA A 60 5.61 -2.80 4.30
N LEU A 61 5.89 -1.50 4.29
CA LEU A 61 7.10 -0.94 3.66
C LEU A 61 8.14 -0.44 4.67
N ARG A 62 7.80 -0.15 5.94
CA ARG A 62 8.82 0.13 6.97
C ARG A 62 9.53 -1.11 7.46
#